data_AF-A0A2G4GHE4-F1
#
_entry.id   AF-A0A2G4GHE4-F1
#
_cell.length_a   1.000
_cell.length_b   1.000
_cell.length_c   1.000
_cell.angle_alpha   90.00
_cell.angle_beta   90.00
_cell.angle_gamma   90.00
#
_symmetry.space_group_name_H-M   'P 1'
#
loop_
_entity.id
_entity.type
_entity.pdbx_description
1 polymer ?
#
loop_
_entity_poly.entity_id
_entity_poly.type
_entity_poly.pdbx_seq_one_letter_code
_entity_poly.pdbx_strand_id
1 'polypeptide(L)'
;MKLHSVCLLLGFASLLPSLSPAAQSTGSPFYGDAPDRHHPWSIHDQNRPQPKRVEPGTFSSATQPGTPPSDAIILFDGTSASLEKWEADTKADAPRAPSKWIVKDGAMECVPKAGYVRTKEQFGDCQLHVEWAAPKNVQGDSQGRGNSGIFLMGLVEVQVLDNYNNPTYADGFAASVYGINPPLANALHAPGEYQMIDIIFRRPVYEGTKVLDPGYLTVFCNGVLVQDHTPLEGPGGHQKRSVTGPFPAQGPLKLQDHGNPVRFRNIWYRPLPARSVEGGTDGFLTAEATTLKRKGIAATVRADAAKLSGTAQMLRLAESLVYEDEAATHAQVEKFATTYAANIQTLASTERAAKKNEVQSVVRALQYLGKSAVLPTTFGPRTTLESVVKAEGWDKNKK
;
A
#
# COMPACT_ATOMS: atom_id res chain seq x y z
N MET A 1 -4.65 50.60 39.12
CA MET A 1 -5.02 50.48 37.69
C MET A 1 -5.28 49.02 37.39
N LYS A 2 -6.54 48.63 37.14
CA LYS A 2 -6.92 47.30 36.69
C LYS A 2 -6.66 47.22 35.18
N LEU A 3 -5.74 46.37 34.72
CA LEU A 3 -5.69 45.95 33.32
C LEU A 3 -6.24 44.52 33.22
N HIS A 4 -7.26 44.37 32.37
CA HIS A 4 -7.90 43.11 32.05
C HIS A 4 -7.05 42.36 31.01
N SER A 5 -6.72 41.10 31.31
CA SER A 5 -6.22 40.15 30.31
C SER A 5 -7.36 39.75 29.38
N VAL A 6 -7.20 40.04 28.08
CA VAL A 6 -8.04 39.47 27.02
C VAL A 6 -7.39 38.17 26.58
N CYS A 7 -8.05 37.06 26.87
CA CYS A 7 -7.66 35.71 26.44
C CYS A 7 -8.13 35.53 24.98
N LEU A 8 -7.19 35.51 24.02
CA LEU A 8 -7.49 35.23 22.62
C LEU A 8 -7.47 33.71 22.40
N LEU A 9 -8.65 33.09 22.43
CA LEU A 9 -8.84 31.69 22.03
C LEU A 9 -8.75 31.60 20.49
N LEU A 10 -7.56 31.22 19.98
CA LEU A 10 -7.39 30.79 18.60
C LEU A 10 -8.00 29.38 18.46
N GLY A 11 -9.19 29.31 17.86
CA GLY A 11 -9.86 28.06 17.53
C GLY A 11 -9.05 27.27 16.50
N PHE A 12 -8.65 26.06 16.86
CA PHE A 12 -8.17 25.06 15.92
C PHE A 12 -9.32 24.66 14.99
N ALA A 13 -9.32 25.19 13.77
CA ALA A 13 -10.15 24.67 12.69
C ALA A 13 -9.56 23.32 12.26
N SER A 14 -10.18 22.23 12.70
CA SER A 14 -9.94 20.89 12.20
C SER A 14 -10.34 20.83 10.72
N LEU A 15 -9.35 20.93 9.84
CA LEU A 15 -9.49 20.58 8.42
C LEU A 15 -9.72 19.06 8.34
N LEU A 16 -10.98 18.65 8.42
CA LEU A 16 -11.40 17.33 7.98
C LEU A 16 -11.11 17.25 6.48
N PRO A 17 -10.39 16.23 5.99
CA PRO A 17 -10.20 16.05 4.57
C PRO A 17 -11.58 15.85 3.93
N SER A 18 -11.95 16.77 3.05
CA SER A 18 -13.11 16.61 2.18
C SER A 18 -12.90 15.35 1.36
N LEU A 19 -13.55 14.25 1.76
CA LEU A 19 -13.65 13.04 0.97
C LEU A 19 -14.33 13.43 -0.35
N SER A 20 -13.52 13.63 -1.40
CA SER A 20 -14.05 13.68 -2.75
C SER A 20 -14.82 12.38 -2.98
N PRO A 21 -16.09 12.42 -3.42
CA PRO A 21 -16.81 11.20 -3.74
C PRO A 21 -16.00 10.44 -4.79
N ALA A 22 -15.56 9.23 -4.43
CA ALA A 22 -14.89 8.35 -5.37
C ALA A 22 -15.78 8.23 -6.62
N ALA A 23 -15.21 8.44 -7.80
CA ALA A 23 -15.93 8.27 -9.05
C ALA A 23 -16.59 6.89 -9.05
N GLN A 24 -17.92 6.84 -9.07
CA GLN A 24 -18.67 5.60 -9.14
C GLN A 24 -18.42 4.97 -10.51
N SER A 25 -17.83 3.79 -10.49
CA SER A 25 -17.64 3.00 -11.70
C SER A 25 -18.98 2.52 -12.25
N THR A 26 -19.14 2.58 -13.57
CA THR A 26 -20.39 2.30 -14.31
C THR A 26 -20.48 0.86 -14.83
N GLY A 27 -19.64 -0.06 -14.34
CA GLY A 27 -19.66 -1.47 -14.75
C GLY A 27 -20.93 -2.22 -14.34
N SER A 28 -21.38 -3.17 -15.17
CA SER A 28 -22.53 -4.03 -14.84
C SER A 28 -22.14 -5.05 -13.76
N PRO A 29 -22.97 -5.25 -12.70
CA PRO A 29 -22.81 -6.42 -11.83
C PRO A 29 -23.01 -7.72 -12.63
N PHE A 30 -22.61 -8.85 -12.06
CA PHE A 30 -22.73 -10.19 -12.66
C PHE A 30 -21.88 -10.37 -13.94
N TYR A 31 -20.60 -10.03 -13.85
CA TYR A 31 -19.64 -10.09 -14.95
C TYR A 31 -18.30 -10.66 -14.47
N GLY A 32 -17.56 -11.32 -15.37
CA GLY A 32 -16.30 -11.99 -15.05
C GLY A 32 -16.48 -13.40 -14.49
N ASP A 33 -15.38 -14.00 -14.02
CA ASP A 33 -15.46 -15.22 -13.22
C ASP A 33 -15.67 -14.85 -11.74
N ALA A 34 -16.47 -15.66 -11.05
CA ALA A 34 -16.89 -15.43 -9.67
C ALA A 34 -15.72 -15.60 -8.67
N PRO A 35 -15.87 -15.09 -7.42
CA PRO A 35 -14.89 -15.30 -6.38
C PRO A 35 -14.59 -16.78 -6.17
N ASP A 36 -13.32 -17.13 -6.04
CA ASP A 36 -12.87 -18.50 -5.80
C ASP A 36 -12.24 -18.64 -4.41
N ARG A 37 -11.41 -19.68 -4.23
CA ARG A 37 -10.73 -20.00 -2.97
C ARG A 37 -9.67 -18.96 -2.58
N HIS A 38 -9.12 -18.21 -3.53
CA HIS A 38 -8.00 -17.28 -3.34
C HIS A 38 -8.29 -15.86 -3.81
N HIS A 39 -9.40 -15.66 -4.52
CA HIS A 39 -9.84 -14.37 -5.05
C HIS A 39 -11.19 -13.99 -4.43
N PRO A 40 -11.26 -13.02 -3.50
CA PRO A 40 -12.50 -12.67 -2.82
C PRO A 40 -13.45 -11.80 -3.66
N TRP A 41 -13.01 -11.37 -4.84
CA TRP A 41 -13.78 -10.59 -5.80
C TRP A 41 -13.91 -11.34 -7.11
N SER A 42 -14.95 -11.02 -7.86
CA SER A 42 -15.06 -11.45 -9.26
C SER A 42 -14.00 -10.72 -10.12
N ILE A 43 -13.73 -11.23 -11.31
CA ILE A 43 -12.93 -10.48 -12.29
C ILE A 43 -13.72 -9.22 -12.73
N HIS A 44 -13.10 -8.04 -12.67
CA HIS A 44 -13.71 -6.72 -12.96
C HIS A 44 -14.82 -6.28 -11.99
N ASP A 45 -14.81 -6.82 -10.79
CA ASP A 45 -15.76 -6.53 -9.73
C ASP A 45 -15.67 -5.10 -9.18
N GLN A 46 -16.82 -4.42 -9.11
CA GLN A 46 -16.92 -3.04 -8.64
C GLN A 46 -17.00 -2.91 -7.12
N ASN A 47 -17.20 -4.01 -6.40
CA ASN A 47 -17.05 -4.05 -4.94
C ASN A 47 -15.57 -4.17 -4.53
N ARG A 48 -14.63 -4.30 -5.49
CA ARG A 48 -13.19 -4.20 -5.21
C ARG A 48 -12.82 -2.73 -5.01
N PRO A 49 -12.17 -2.36 -3.89
CA PRO A 49 -11.75 -0.99 -3.65
C PRO A 49 -10.87 -0.47 -4.79
N GLN A 50 -11.16 0.75 -5.24
CA GLN A 50 -10.32 1.44 -6.22
C GLN A 50 -8.97 1.81 -5.58
N PRO A 51 -7.84 1.71 -6.31
CA PRO A 51 -6.58 2.26 -5.86
C PRO A 51 -6.71 3.76 -5.56
N LYS A 52 -6.05 4.22 -4.50
CA LYS A 52 -5.99 5.66 -4.20
C LYS A 52 -5.22 6.38 -5.32
N ARG A 53 -5.79 7.47 -5.83
CA ARG A 53 -5.09 8.34 -6.78
C ARG A 53 -3.96 9.09 -6.05
N VAL A 54 -2.77 9.05 -6.63
CA VAL A 54 -1.57 9.72 -6.13
C VAL A 54 -1.00 10.55 -7.26
N GLU A 55 -0.73 11.84 -7.01
CA GLU A 55 0.00 12.64 -7.99
C GLU A 55 1.48 12.29 -7.87
N PRO A 56 2.13 11.92 -8.98
CA PRO A 56 3.54 11.58 -8.95
C PRO A 56 4.38 12.82 -8.65
N GLY A 57 5.53 12.57 -8.02
CA GLY A 57 6.59 13.54 -7.88
C GLY A 57 7.39 13.75 -9.18
N THR A 58 8.50 14.47 -9.08
CA THR A 58 9.49 14.62 -10.15
C THR A 58 10.76 13.87 -9.79
N PHE A 59 11.49 13.40 -10.81
CA PHE A 59 12.74 12.67 -10.59
C PHE A 59 13.88 13.59 -10.14
N SER A 60 14.69 13.09 -9.23
CA SER A 60 15.93 13.74 -8.79
C SER A 60 17.07 13.53 -9.80
N SER A 61 18.09 14.38 -9.70
CA SER A 61 19.37 14.27 -10.38
C SER A 61 20.52 14.47 -9.39
N ALA A 62 21.74 14.17 -9.81
CA ALA A 62 22.97 14.35 -9.03
C ALA A 62 23.12 15.75 -8.40
N THR A 63 22.53 16.79 -9.02
CA THR A 63 22.64 18.19 -8.57
C THR A 63 21.33 18.78 -8.06
N GLN A 64 20.18 18.33 -8.57
CA GLN A 64 18.86 18.90 -8.24
C GLN A 64 17.96 17.84 -7.61
N PRO A 65 17.40 18.07 -6.40
CA PRO A 65 16.41 17.16 -5.85
C PRO A 65 15.10 17.25 -6.66
N GLY A 66 14.46 16.10 -6.83
CA GLY A 66 13.11 16.00 -7.33
C GLY A 66 12.08 16.39 -6.29
N THR A 67 10.82 16.08 -6.56
CA THR A 67 9.72 16.32 -5.63
C THR A 67 9.08 15.00 -5.23
N PRO A 68 8.63 14.88 -3.97
CA PRO A 68 7.91 13.69 -3.50
C PRO A 68 6.52 13.57 -4.16
N PRO A 69 5.94 12.35 -4.23
CA PRO A 69 4.54 12.17 -4.62
C PRO A 69 3.59 12.71 -3.54
N SER A 70 2.34 12.98 -3.92
CA SER A 70 1.38 13.73 -3.09
C SER A 70 0.98 13.05 -1.77
N ASP A 71 1.16 11.73 -1.65
CA ASP A 71 0.83 10.95 -0.45
C ASP A 71 2.07 10.60 0.40
N ALA A 72 3.24 11.11 0.03
CA ALA A 72 4.46 10.90 0.79
C ALA A 72 4.48 11.70 2.09
N ILE A 73 5.04 11.08 3.11
CA ILE A 73 5.35 11.70 4.38
C ILE A 73 6.79 12.20 4.31
N ILE A 74 6.96 13.50 4.46
CA ILE A 74 8.25 14.17 4.28
C ILE A 74 9.03 14.16 5.60
N LEU A 75 10.16 13.46 5.61
CA LEU A 75 11.05 13.37 6.76
C LEU A 75 12.07 14.50 6.76
N PHE A 76 12.56 14.94 5.59
CA PHE A 76 13.46 16.07 5.46
C PHE A 76 13.37 16.72 4.08
N ASP A 77 13.10 18.03 4.01
CA ASP A 77 12.87 18.79 2.78
C ASP A 77 13.98 19.82 2.48
N GLY A 78 15.06 19.80 3.27
CA GLY A 78 16.16 20.76 3.14
C GLY A 78 16.07 21.96 4.06
N THR A 79 14.99 22.10 4.84
CA THR A 79 14.83 23.20 5.79
C THR A 79 15.23 22.82 7.21
N SER A 80 15.67 23.81 8.01
CA SER A 80 15.89 23.62 9.45
C SER A 80 14.63 23.18 10.20
N ALA A 81 13.44 23.62 9.75
CA ALA A 81 12.17 23.18 10.32
C ALA A 81 11.97 21.66 10.12
N SER A 82 12.39 21.10 8.98
CA SER A 82 12.32 19.66 8.77
C SER A 82 13.35 18.87 9.59
N LEU A 83 14.48 19.48 9.98
CA LEU A 83 15.42 18.86 10.93
C LEU A 83 14.79 18.66 12.32
N GLU A 84 13.78 19.45 12.70
CA GLU A 84 13.06 19.25 13.97
C GLU A 84 12.26 17.93 14.01
N LYS A 85 12.04 17.28 12.87
CA LYS A 85 11.47 15.92 12.79
C LYS A 85 12.46 14.84 13.20
N TRP A 86 13.72 15.23 13.45
CA TRP A 86 14.81 14.35 13.85
C TRP A 86 15.26 14.66 15.27
N GLU A 87 15.89 13.68 15.90
CA GLU A 87 16.49 13.77 17.22
C GLU A 87 17.82 13.00 17.24
N ALA A 88 18.66 13.29 18.23
CA ALA A 88 19.85 12.49 18.47
C ALA A 88 19.44 11.07 18.86
N ASP A 89 20.11 10.06 18.28
CA ASP A 89 19.90 8.67 18.67
C ASP A 89 20.70 8.38 19.94
N THR A 90 20.03 8.55 21.08
CA THR A 90 20.58 8.28 22.40
C THR A 90 20.09 6.92 22.91
N LYS A 91 20.70 6.45 23.99
CA LYS A 91 20.20 5.26 24.72
C LYS A 91 18.73 5.44 25.10
N ALA A 92 17.99 4.34 25.16
CA ALA A 92 16.54 4.35 25.38
C ALA A 92 16.11 5.03 26.69
N ASP A 93 16.97 5.01 27.71
CA ASP A 93 16.79 5.62 29.03
C ASP A 93 17.30 7.06 29.12
N ALA A 94 18.02 7.54 28.11
CA ALA A 94 18.52 8.91 28.09
C ALA A 94 17.42 9.91 27.67
N PRO A 95 17.44 11.16 28.18
CA PRO A 95 16.55 12.20 27.72
C PRO A 95 16.68 12.41 26.21
N ARG A 96 15.54 12.56 25.52
CA ARG A 96 15.54 12.95 24.11
C ARG A 96 16.27 14.28 23.95
N ALA A 97 17.18 14.35 22.98
CA ALA A 97 17.95 15.54 22.69
C ALA A 97 17.80 15.92 21.20
N PRO A 98 17.82 17.22 20.87
CA PRO A 98 17.90 17.65 19.48
C PRO A 98 19.12 17.04 18.78
N SER A 99 18.99 16.81 17.48
CA SER A 99 20.14 16.49 16.64
C SER A 99 21.18 17.61 16.70
N LYS A 100 22.46 17.23 16.71
CA LYS A 100 23.59 18.15 16.57
C LYS A 100 24.08 18.27 15.12
N TRP A 101 23.45 17.54 14.20
CA TRP A 101 23.68 17.70 12.77
C TRP A 101 23.14 19.06 12.32
N ILE A 102 23.66 19.57 11.20
CA ILE A 102 23.34 20.92 10.73
C ILE A 102 22.62 20.88 9.40
N VAL A 103 21.84 21.92 9.09
CA VAL A 103 21.32 22.14 7.75
C VAL A 103 22.23 23.13 7.03
N LYS A 104 22.73 22.74 5.86
CA LYS A 104 23.59 23.54 5.00
C LYS A 104 23.23 23.29 3.54
N ASP A 105 23.03 24.37 2.78
CA ASP A 105 22.75 24.32 1.33
C ASP A 105 21.58 23.37 0.97
N GLY A 106 20.51 23.38 1.78
CA GLY A 106 19.35 22.52 1.56
C GLY A 106 19.56 21.04 1.92
N ALA A 107 20.63 20.71 2.64
CA ALA A 107 20.96 19.35 3.04
C ALA A 107 21.23 19.26 4.55
N MET A 108 20.85 18.14 5.15
CA MET A 108 21.24 17.75 6.50
C MET A 108 22.65 17.14 6.44
N GLU A 109 23.64 17.76 7.06
CA GLU A 109 25.03 17.34 7.06
C GLU A 109 25.42 16.72 8.41
N CYS A 110 26.00 15.52 8.35
CA CYS A 110 26.57 14.86 9.51
C CYS A 110 27.71 15.69 10.09
N VAL A 111 27.62 16.02 11.38
CA VAL A 111 28.72 16.65 12.11
C VAL A 111 29.56 15.54 12.74
N PRO A 112 30.85 15.40 12.42
CA PRO A 112 31.67 14.32 12.95
C PRO A 112 31.65 14.27 14.48
N LYS A 113 31.41 13.08 15.05
CA LYS A 113 31.33 12.80 16.49
C LYS A 113 30.11 13.44 17.18
N ALA A 114 29.13 13.90 16.43
CA ALA A 114 27.85 14.38 16.96
C ALA A 114 26.94 13.24 17.44
N GLY A 115 27.19 12.01 16.97
CA GLY A 115 26.33 10.85 17.17
C GLY A 115 25.34 10.66 16.03
N TYR A 116 24.69 9.50 16.05
CA TYR A 116 23.67 9.11 15.08
C TYR A 116 22.43 9.99 15.24
N VAL A 117 21.64 10.09 14.18
CA VAL A 117 20.33 10.78 14.22
C VAL A 117 19.23 9.82 13.83
N ARG A 118 18.03 10.08 14.33
CA ARG A 118 16.85 9.31 13.96
C ARG A 118 15.61 10.16 13.82
N THR A 119 14.64 9.69 13.07
CA THR A 119 13.32 10.33 12.99
C THR A 119 12.56 10.17 14.30
N LYS A 120 11.77 11.18 14.66
CA LYS A 120 10.74 11.08 15.70
C LYS A 120 9.55 10.24 15.22
N GLU A 121 9.28 10.33 13.91
CA GLU A 121 8.31 9.49 13.23
C GLU A 121 8.79 8.04 13.21
N GLN A 122 7.85 7.12 13.42
CA GLN A 122 8.07 5.68 13.41
C GLN A 122 7.19 5.03 12.36
N PHE A 123 7.75 4.14 11.58
CA PHE A 123 7.05 3.47 10.49
C PHE A 123 7.56 2.03 10.30
N GLY A 124 6.80 1.26 9.53
CA GLY A 124 7.12 -0.13 9.18
C GLY A 124 7.31 -0.27 7.67
N ASP A 125 6.51 -1.15 7.06
CA ASP A 125 6.52 -1.40 5.62
C ASP A 125 6.35 -0.10 4.81
N CYS A 126 7.31 0.19 3.94
CA CYS A 126 7.32 1.45 3.20
C CYS A 126 8.05 1.38 1.86
N GLN A 127 7.71 2.30 0.98
CA GLN A 127 8.61 2.84 -0.03
C GLN A 127 9.32 4.05 0.58
N LEU A 128 10.66 4.04 0.64
CA LEU A 128 11.48 5.11 1.18
C LEU A 128 12.37 5.68 0.07
N HIS A 129 12.50 7.00 0.01
CA HIS A 129 13.47 7.69 -0.81
C HIS A 129 14.44 8.47 0.07
N VAL A 130 15.74 8.36 -0.21
CA VAL A 130 16.82 9.10 0.47
C VAL A 130 17.83 9.52 -0.58
N GLU A 131 18.23 10.80 -0.58
CA GLU A 131 19.40 11.23 -1.32
C GLU A 131 20.57 11.48 -0.38
N TRP A 132 21.75 10.95 -0.70
CA TRP A 132 22.97 11.20 0.05
C TRP A 132 24.14 11.59 -0.83
N ALA A 133 25.06 12.41 -0.33
CA ALA A 133 26.29 12.79 -1.01
C ALA A 133 27.50 12.62 -0.09
N ALA A 134 28.51 11.90 -0.58
CA ALA A 134 29.81 11.85 0.08
C ALA A 134 30.47 13.24 0.10
N PRO A 135 31.40 13.50 1.03
CA PRO A 135 32.16 14.75 1.04
C PRO A 135 32.92 14.96 -0.26
N LYS A 136 32.90 16.18 -0.81
CA LYS A 136 33.66 16.53 -2.02
C LYS A 136 35.18 16.41 -1.81
N ASN A 137 35.64 16.74 -0.59
CA ASN A 137 37.03 16.52 -0.20
C ASN A 137 37.21 15.06 0.24
N VAL A 138 37.69 14.23 -0.68
CA VAL A 138 37.91 12.81 -0.46
C VAL A 138 39.03 12.57 0.56
N GLN A 139 38.73 11.82 1.62
CA GLN A 139 39.70 11.40 2.63
C GLN A 139 39.45 9.96 3.05
N GLY A 140 40.52 9.25 3.41
CA GLY A 140 40.48 7.84 3.78
C GLY A 140 40.32 6.90 2.59
N ASP A 141 40.24 5.62 2.91
CA ASP A 141 40.12 4.50 1.99
C ASP A 141 39.19 3.44 2.59
N SER A 142 38.73 2.49 1.77
CA SER A 142 37.85 1.41 2.21
C SER A 142 36.65 1.97 3.01
N GLN A 143 36.34 1.41 4.17
CA GLN A 143 35.28 1.88 5.09
C GLN A 143 35.57 3.23 5.78
N GLY A 144 36.76 3.80 5.65
CA GLY A 144 37.10 5.10 6.22
C GLY A 144 36.61 6.29 5.38
N ARG A 145 36.25 6.05 4.11
CA ARG A 145 35.98 7.09 3.11
C ARG A 145 34.50 7.35 2.91
N GLY A 146 34.00 8.47 3.45
CA GLY A 146 32.61 8.91 3.21
C GLY A 146 31.55 7.95 3.79
N ASN A 147 31.87 7.29 4.91
CA ASN A 147 31.02 6.26 5.52
C ASN A 147 29.88 6.86 6.35
N SER A 148 28.68 6.28 6.20
CA SER A 148 27.47 6.48 7.00
C SER A 148 26.58 5.25 6.77
N GLY A 149 25.28 5.32 7.07
CA GLY A 149 24.36 4.21 6.86
C GLY A 149 22.92 4.63 7.04
N ILE A 150 22.02 3.98 6.29
CA ILE A 150 20.58 4.19 6.34
C ILE A 150 19.96 2.98 7.04
N PHE A 151 19.49 3.17 8.27
CA PHE A 151 18.97 2.10 9.12
C PHE A 151 17.44 2.10 9.14
N LEU A 152 16.83 1.12 8.47
CA LEU A 152 15.39 0.91 8.46
C LEU A 152 14.94 0.37 9.81
N MET A 153 13.94 1.04 10.41
CA MET A 153 13.46 0.79 11.77
C MET A 153 14.56 0.88 12.84
N GLY A 154 15.70 1.50 12.53
CA GLY A 154 16.89 1.53 13.37
C GLY A 154 17.68 0.21 13.43
N LEU A 155 17.28 -0.80 12.63
CA LEU A 155 17.75 -2.20 12.74
C LEU A 155 18.56 -2.66 11.53
N VAL A 156 18.07 -2.43 10.31
CA VAL A 156 18.65 -2.98 9.08
C VAL A 156 19.37 -1.88 8.31
N GLU A 157 20.67 -2.05 8.09
CA GLU A 157 21.52 -1.06 7.44
C GLU A 157 21.58 -1.29 5.91
N VAL A 158 21.15 -0.28 5.17
CA VAL A 158 21.57 -0.07 3.79
C VAL A 158 22.78 0.86 3.82
N GLN A 159 23.92 0.32 3.37
CA GLN A 159 25.21 0.96 3.57
C GLN A 159 25.36 2.26 2.77
N VAL A 160 25.96 3.27 3.38
CA VAL A 160 26.34 4.52 2.70
C VAL A 160 27.85 4.65 2.74
N LEU A 161 28.49 4.63 1.57
CA LEU A 161 29.94 4.68 1.50
C LEU A 161 30.39 5.26 0.16
N ASP A 162 31.46 6.05 0.15
CA ASP A 162 32.07 6.47 -1.10
C ASP A 162 32.92 5.34 -1.67
N ASN A 163 32.29 4.50 -2.50
CA ASN A 163 32.96 3.46 -3.29
C ASN A 163 33.22 3.88 -4.75
N TYR A 164 33.20 5.18 -5.06
CA TYR A 164 33.59 5.66 -6.38
C TYR A 164 35.11 5.55 -6.54
N ASN A 165 35.55 4.50 -7.25
CA ASN A 165 36.95 4.08 -7.35
C ASN A 165 37.62 3.86 -5.98
N ASN A 166 36.89 3.28 -5.02
CA ASN A 166 37.38 2.95 -3.68
C ASN A 166 36.91 1.54 -3.28
N PRO A 167 37.77 0.50 -3.44
CA PRO A 167 37.42 -0.86 -3.11
C PRO A 167 37.36 -1.10 -1.59
N THR A 168 36.52 -2.05 -1.17
CA THR A 168 36.38 -2.57 0.20
C THR A 168 35.91 -4.03 0.14
N TYR A 169 35.56 -4.67 1.27
CA TYR A 169 34.82 -5.93 1.28
C TYR A 169 33.40 -5.76 0.70
N ALA A 170 32.95 -6.73 -0.11
CA ALA A 170 31.79 -6.60 -0.99
C ALA A 170 30.46 -6.36 -0.25
N ASP A 171 30.28 -7.00 0.90
CA ASP A 171 29.11 -6.89 1.78
C ASP A 171 29.12 -5.62 2.67
N GLY A 172 30.06 -4.71 2.44
CA GLY A 172 30.09 -3.35 2.99
C GLY A 172 30.26 -2.26 1.94
N PHE A 173 29.95 -2.55 0.68
CA PHE A 173 29.84 -1.52 -0.36
C PHE A 173 28.57 -0.69 -0.18
N ALA A 174 28.56 0.53 -0.72
CA ALA A 174 27.37 1.35 -0.81
C ALA A 174 26.17 0.56 -1.38
N ALA A 175 25.00 0.75 -0.76
CA ALA A 175 23.77 0.03 -1.06
C ALA A 175 23.82 -1.50 -0.84
N SER A 176 24.85 -2.05 -0.17
CA SER A 176 24.77 -3.38 0.43
C SER A 176 23.70 -3.40 1.51
N VAL A 177 23.04 -4.54 1.71
CA VAL A 177 22.48 -4.84 3.03
C VAL A 177 23.66 -5.28 3.89
N TYR A 178 24.12 -4.39 4.78
CA TYR A 178 25.45 -4.47 5.39
C TYR A 178 25.68 -5.80 6.12
N GLY A 179 26.77 -6.50 5.76
CA GLY A 179 27.14 -7.79 6.32
C GLY A 179 26.22 -8.97 5.95
N ILE A 180 25.22 -8.74 5.09
CA ILE A 180 24.24 -9.73 4.64
C ILE A 180 24.42 -9.99 3.15
N ASN A 181 24.27 -8.96 2.31
CA ASN A 181 24.29 -9.13 0.85
C ASN A 181 25.00 -7.96 0.15
N PRO A 182 26.05 -8.23 -0.65
CA PRO A 182 26.66 -7.24 -1.54
C PRO A 182 25.64 -6.63 -2.52
N PRO A 183 25.84 -5.39 -2.98
CA PRO A 183 25.02 -4.84 -4.05
C PRO A 183 25.32 -5.55 -5.38
N LEU A 184 24.30 -5.69 -6.23
CA LEU A 184 24.42 -6.27 -7.57
C LEU A 184 25.32 -5.44 -8.50
N ALA A 185 25.44 -4.13 -8.24
CA ALA A 185 26.26 -3.21 -9.02
C ALA A 185 26.73 -2.02 -8.16
N ASN A 186 27.86 -1.42 -8.53
CA ASN A 186 28.29 -0.12 -8.02
C ASN A 186 27.80 0.97 -8.99
N ALA A 187 26.71 1.65 -8.64
CA ALA A 187 26.04 2.64 -9.49
C ALA A 187 26.29 4.08 -9.02
N LEU A 188 27.36 4.33 -8.25
CA LEU A 188 27.62 5.63 -7.64
C LEU A 188 28.06 6.70 -8.65
N HIS A 189 27.52 7.91 -8.47
CA HIS A 189 28.10 9.16 -8.96
C HIS A 189 29.38 9.53 -8.17
N ALA A 190 30.13 10.52 -8.65
CA ALA A 190 31.39 10.93 -8.02
C ALA A 190 31.17 11.63 -6.66
N PRO A 191 32.20 11.73 -5.79
CA PRO A 191 32.07 12.40 -4.49
C PRO A 191 31.59 13.85 -4.62
N GLY A 192 30.67 14.26 -3.74
CA GLY A 192 29.99 15.56 -3.79
C GLY A 192 28.71 15.58 -4.61
N GLU A 193 28.51 14.62 -5.54
CA GLU A 193 27.25 14.41 -6.24
C GLU A 193 26.29 13.56 -5.39
N TYR A 194 24.99 13.81 -5.52
CA TYR A 194 23.97 13.07 -4.79
C TYR A 194 23.69 11.72 -5.45
N GLN A 195 23.53 10.71 -4.59
CA GLN A 195 23.09 9.36 -4.91
C GLN A 195 21.62 9.25 -4.51
N MET A 196 20.76 8.89 -5.45
CA MET A 196 19.34 8.61 -5.19
C MET A 196 19.20 7.16 -4.75
N ILE A 197 18.73 6.95 -3.53
CA ILE A 197 18.47 5.63 -2.96
C ILE A 197 16.96 5.45 -2.76
N ASP A 198 16.37 4.56 -3.56
CA ASP A 198 14.97 4.15 -3.44
C ASP A 198 14.91 2.76 -2.84
N ILE A 199 14.16 2.60 -1.75
CA ILE A 199 14.07 1.37 -0.98
C ILE A 199 12.61 0.94 -0.88
N ILE A 200 12.32 -0.31 -1.24
CA ILE A 200 11.08 -0.99 -0.87
C ILE A 200 11.40 -1.90 0.30
N PHE A 201 10.80 -1.61 1.44
CA PHE A 201 11.04 -2.33 2.69
C PHE A 201 9.76 -3.02 3.17
N ARG A 202 9.87 -4.33 3.41
CA ARG A 202 8.86 -5.16 4.05
C ARG A 202 9.49 -5.81 5.27
N ARG A 203 9.06 -5.46 6.49
CA ARG A 203 9.59 -6.07 7.72
C ARG A 203 9.21 -7.55 7.79
N PRO A 204 9.90 -8.39 8.56
CA PRO A 204 9.41 -9.73 8.81
C PRO A 204 8.10 -9.72 9.64
N VAL A 205 7.26 -10.71 9.43
CA VAL A 205 6.02 -10.96 10.18
C VAL A 205 6.12 -12.31 10.87
N TYR A 206 5.85 -12.31 12.17
CA TYR A 206 5.92 -13.48 13.03
C TYR A 206 4.61 -13.70 13.78
N GLU A 207 4.31 -14.97 14.02
CA GLU A 207 3.33 -15.44 15.00
C GLU A 207 4.09 -16.17 16.11
N GLY A 208 4.39 -15.47 17.21
CA GLY A 208 5.35 -15.97 18.20
C GLY A 208 6.73 -16.17 17.58
N THR A 209 7.23 -17.40 17.53
CA THR A 209 8.51 -17.75 16.89
C THR A 209 8.37 -18.21 15.44
N LYS A 210 7.14 -18.42 14.95
CA LYS A 210 6.87 -18.88 13.59
C LYS A 210 6.95 -17.69 12.63
N VAL A 211 7.78 -17.82 11.59
CA VAL A 211 7.84 -16.86 10.49
C VAL A 211 6.59 -17.04 9.62
N LEU A 212 5.80 -15.99 9.46
CA LEU A 212 4.69 -15.94 8.49
C LEU A 212 5.15 -15.36 7.15
N ASP A 213 6.03 -14.37 7.22
CA ASP A 213 6.68 -13.74 6.07
C ASP A 213 8.08 -13.27 6.52
N PRO A 214 9.17 -13.67 5.84
CA PRO A 214 10.53 -13.35 6.28
C PRO A 214 10.93 -11.89 6.07
N GLY A 215 10.14 -11.10 5.32
CA GLY A 215 10.47 -9.72 5.01
C GLY A 215 11.64 -9.59 4.03
N TYR A 216 11.61 -8.50 3.28
CA TYR A 216 12.53 -8.28 2.16
C TYR A 216 12.84 -6.80 1.98
N LEU A 217 13.98 -6.56 1.35
CA LEU A 217 14.48 -5.23 1.04
C LEU A 217 14.91 -5.20 -0.44
N THR A 218 14.33 -4.28 -1.20
CA THR A 218 14.75 -3.99 -2.58
C THR A 218 15.33 -2.59 -2.61
N VAL A 219 16.49 -2.40 -3.25
CA VAL A 219 17.19 -1.11 -3.32
C VAL A 219 17.51 -0.79 -4.76
N PHE A 220 17.23 0.45 -5.14
CA PHE A 220 17.76 1.08 -6.34
C PHE A 220 18.75 2.17 -5.94
N CYS A 221 19.87 2.25 -6.65
CA CYS A 221 20.84 3.33 -6.55
C CYS A 221 20.92 4.01 -7.92
N ASN A 222 20.55 5.29 -8.00
CA ASN A 222 20.50 6.07 -9.25
C ASN A 222 19.70 5.38 -10.36
N GLY A 223 18.59 4.73 -9.98
CA GLY A 223 17.72 3.97 -10.88
C GLY A 223 18.23 2.57 -11.24
N VAL A 224 19.42 2.16 -10.81
CA VAL A 224 19.95 0.80 -11.00
C VAL A 224 19.53 -0.09 -9.85
N LEU A 225 18.92 -1.24 -10.13
CA LEU A 225 18.60 -2.26 -9.12
C LEU A 225 19.90 -2.83 -8.53
N VAL A 226 20.10 -2.65 -7.22
CA VAL A 226 21.30 -3.09 -6.50
C VAL A 226 21.00 -4.11 -5.40
N GLN A 227 19.75 -4.22 -4.95
CA GLN A 227 19.28 -5.31 -4.11
C GLN A 227 17.93 -5.77 -4.66
N ASP A 228 17.81 -7.03 -5.05
CA ASP A 228 16.57 -7.60 -5.58
C ASP A 228 15.93 -8.51 -4.55
N HIS A 229 14.90 -8.01 -3.87
CA HIS A 229 14.12 -8.77 -2.90
C HIS A 229 15.00 -9.51 -1.87
N THR A 230 16.02 -8.83 -1.35
CA THR A 230 17.00 -9.40 -0.42
C THR A 230 16.31 -9.73 0.92
N PRO A 231 16.38 -10.99 1.40
CA PRO A 231 15.73 -11.40 2.64
C PRO A 231 16.35 -10.71 3.86
N LEU A 232 15.51 -10.41 4.85
CA LEU A 232 15.95 -9.78 6.09
C LEU A 232 16.34 -10.82 7.14
N GLU A 233 17.60 -10.78 7.58
CA GLU A 233 18.10 -11.67 8.63
C GLU A 233 18.05 -11.04 10.04
N GLY A 234 17.51 -9.83 10.18
CA GLY A 234 17.47 -9.10 11.44
C GLY A 234 18.65 -8.14 11.68
N PRO A 235 18.73 -7.53 12.87
CA PRO A 235 19.83 -6.61 13.19
C PRO A 235 21.17 -7.37 13.21
N GLY A 236 22.14 -6.84 12.49
CA GLY A 236 23.52 -7.28 12.50
C GLY A 236 24.45 -6.28 13.16
N GLY A 237 25.75 -6.43 12.94
CA GLY A 237 26.74 -5.43 13.32
C GLY A 237 28.11 -5.74 12.73
N HIS A 238 29.05 -4.83 12.89
CA HIS A 238 30.40 -5.02 12.38
C HIS A 238 30.99 -6.37 12.85
N GLN A 239 31.36 -7.22 11.88
CA GLN A 239 31.90 -8.57 12.11
C GLN A 239 30.99 -9.52 12.92
N LYS A 240 29.67 -9.28 12.93
CA LYS A 240 28.69 -10.13 13.60
C LYS A 240 27.58 -10.53 12.63
N ARG A 241 27.26 -11.82 12.60
CA ARG A 241 26.11 -12.33 11.85
C ARG A 241 24.81 -11.79 12.41
N SER A 242 23.89 -11.47 11.51
CA SER A 242 22.52 -11.10 11.85
C SER A 242 21.80 -12.26 12.52
N VAL A 243 20.85 -11.94 13.41
CA VAL A 243 20.03 -12.92 14.11
C VAL A 243 18.57 -12.71 13.74
N THR A 244 17.96 -13.73 13.14
CA THR A 244 16.57 -13.68 12.71
C THR A 244 15.64 -13.55 13.92
N GLY A 245 14.63 -12.71 13.80
CA GLY A 245 13.64 -12.53 14.84
C GLY A 245 12.58 -11.49 14.48
N PRO A 246 11.53 -11.37 15.30
CA PRO A 246 10.48 -10.40 15.07
C PRO A 246 11.02 -8.97 15.20
N PHE A 247 10.55 -8.10 14.31
CA PHE A 247 10.79 -6.67 14.42
C PHE A 247 9.67 -6.04 15.26
N PRO A 248 9.89 -4.88 15.88
CA PRO A 248 8.77 -4.08 16.37
C PRO A 248 7.83 -3.74 15.21
N ALA A 249 6.56 -3.42 15.50
CA ALA A 249 5.59 -3.10 14.45
C ALA A 249 5.99 -1.84 13.65
N GLN A 250 6.64 -0.89 14.32
CA GLN A 250 7.15 0.37 13.77
C GLN A 250 8.48 0.72 14.43
N GLY A 251 9.32 1.48 13.72
CA GLY A 251 10.58 2.00 14.23
C GLY A 251 11.03 3.22 13.44
N PRO A 252 12.06 3.94 13.90
CA PRO A 252 12.51 5.16 13.25
C PRO A 252 13.37 4.86 12.00
N LEU A 253 13.52 5.85 11.12
CA LEU A 253 14.68 5.89 10.23
C LEU A 253 15.87 6.41 11.02
N LYS A 254 17.02 5.73 10.98
CA LYS A 254 18.26 6.17 11.63
C LYS A 254 19.37 6.38 10.60
N LEU A 255 20.14 7.45 10.77
CA LEU A 255 21.31 7.75 9.95
C LEU A 255 22.57 7.73 10.83
N GLN A 256 23.62 7.10 10.32
CA GLN A 256 24.85 6.88 11.08
C GLN A 256 25.81 8.07 11.01
N ASP A 257 26.37 8.43 12.16
CA ASP A 257 27.61 9.20 12.25
C ASP A 257 28.78 8.21 12.34
N HIS A 258 29.55 8.11 11.26
CA HIS A 258 30.81 7.36 11.20
C HIS A 258 32.02 8.31 11.11
N GLY A 259 31.88 9.55 11.59
CA GLY A 259 32.93 10.57 11.57
C GLY A 259 33.14 11.26 10.22
N ASN A 260 32.36 10.91 9.18
CA ASN A 260 32.42 11.54 7.87
C ASN A 260 31.26 12.55 7.69
N PRO A 261 31.50 13.74 7.10
CA PRO A 261 30.45 14.74 6.88
C PRO A 261 29.61 14.42 5.64
N VAL A 262 28.94 13.26 5.64
CA VAL A 262 27.96 12.87 4.61
C VAL A 262 26.75 13.77 4.69
N ARG A 263 26.22 14.18 3.54
CA ARG A 263 25.05 15.06 3.43
C ARG A 263 23.85 14.28 2.94
N PHE A 264 22.67 14.58 3.48
CA PHE A 264 21.40 13.98 3.11
C PHE A 264 20.38 15.04 2.70
N ARG A 265 19.55 14.76 1.70
CA ARG A 265 18.43 15.63 1.31
C ARG A 265 17.25 14.80 0.79
N ASN A 266 16.12 15.48 0.58
CA ASN A 266 14.92 14.89 -0.03
C ASN A 266 14.57 13.51 0.56
N ILE A 267 14.23 13.48 1.84
CA ILE A 267 13.94 12.24 2.55
C ILE A 267 12.44 12.15 2.76
N TRP A 268 11.81 11.12 2.21
CA TRP A 268 10.38 10.90 2.34
C TRP A 268 10.05 9.42 2.23
N TYR A 269 8.92 9.02 2.80
CA TYR A 269 8.43 7.65 2.68
C TYR A 269 6.93 7.60 2.41
N ARG A 270 6.48 6.46 1.90
CA ARG A 270 5.08 6.11 1.72
C ARG A 270 4.81 4.78 2.42
N PRO A 271 3.85 4.70 3.34
CA PRO A 271 3.44 3.42 3.91
C PRO A 271 2.93 2.48 2.82
N LEU A 272 3.32 1.20 2.89
CA LEU A 272 2.76 0.18 2.01
C LEU A 272 1.49 -0.43 2.64
N PRO A 273 0.52 -0.91 1.83
CA PRO A 273 -0.62 -1.65 2.36
C PRO A 273 -0.18 -2.88 3.15
N ALA A 274 -0.95 -3.25 4.17
CA ALA A 274 -0.74 -4.49 4.92
C ALA A 274 -0.70 -5.69 3.96
N ARG A 275 0.15 -6.67 4.26
CA ARG A 275 0.20 -7.94 3.50
C ARG A 275 -0.97 -8.84 3.87
N SER A 276 -1.25 -9.84 3.05
CA SER A 276 -2.31 -10.83 3.31
C SER A 276 -2.15 -11.54 4.66
N VAL A 277 -0.92 -11.84 5.07
CA VAL A 277 -0.59 -12.42 6.39
C VAL A 277 -0.91 -11.48 7.57
N GLU A 278 -1.17 -10.20 7.31
CA GLU A 278 -1.53 -9.17 8.30
C GLU A 278 -2.95 -8.62 8.07
N GLY A 279 -3.79 -9.37 7.34
CA GLY A 279 -5.18 -8.98 7.04
C GLY A 279 -5.34 -8.03 5.86
N GLY A 280 -4.27 -7.73 5.14
CA GLY A 280 -4.32 -7.07 3.84
C GLY A 280 -5.07 -7.91 2.81
N THR A 281 -5.48 -7.26 1.71
CA THR A 281 -6.28 -7.92 0.66
C THR A 281 -5.63 -7.86 -0.72
N ASP A 282 -4.42 -7.31 -0.79
CA ASP A 282 -3.63 -7.26 -2.01
C ASP A 282 -2.71 -8.49 -2.10
N GLY A 283 -2.54 -9.02 -3.30
CA GLY A 283 -1.74 -10.23 -3.54
C GLY A 283 -2.49 -11.53 -3.25
N PHE A 284 -1.73 -12.59 -2.96
CA PHE A 284 -2.28 -13.92 -2.70
C PHE A 284 -2.92 -13.99 -1.30
N LEU A 285 -4.16 -14.46 -1.24
CA LEU A 285 -4.91 -14.66 0.00
C LEU A 285 -5.07 -16.15 0.31
N THR A 286 -4.96 -16.50 1.58
CA THR A 286 -5.32 -17.85 2.05
C THR A 286 -6.82 -18.09 1.86
N ALA A 287 -7.23 -19.36 1.86
CA ALA A 287 -8.66 -19.71 1.76
C ALA A 287 -9.49 -19.11 2.90
N GLU A 288 -8.90 -19.06 4.11
CA GLU A 288 -9.53 -18.47 5.28
C GLU A 288 -9.69 -16.96 5.15
N ALA A 289 -8.61 -16.24 4.79
CA ALA A 289 -8.65 -14.80 4.59
C ALA A 289 -9.63 -14.41 3.45
N THR A 290 -9.64 -15.19 2.37
CA THR A 290 -10.58 -15.02 1.25
C THR A 290 -12.02 -15.20 1.70
N THR A 291 -12.31 -16.24 2.47
CA THR A 291 -13.66 -16.52 3.01
C THR A 291 -14.13 -15.38 3.93
N LEU A 292 -13.27 -14.94 4.85
CA LEU A 292 -13.60 -13.82 5.74
C LEU A 292 -13.86 -12.53 4.96
N LYS A 293 -13.04 -12.24 3.95
CA LYS A 293 -13.22 -11.05 3.11
C LYS A 293 -14.53 -11.12 2.30
N ARG A 294 -14.84 -12.27 1.69
CA ARG A 294 -16.09 -12.51 0.96
C ARG A 294 -17.31 -12.27 1.85
N LYS A 295 -17.30 -12.81 3.07
CA LYS A 295 -18.35 -12.57 4.06
C LYS A 295 -18.55 -11.09 4.38
N GLY A 296 -17.45 -10.35 4.56
CA GLY A 296 -17.49 -8.90 4.76
C GLY A 296 -18.11 -8.16 3.57
N ILE A 297 -17.71 -8.52 2.34
CA ILE A 297 -18.29 -7.94 1.11
C ILE A 297 -19.78 -8.24 1.03
N ALA A 298 -20.18 -9.51 1.23
CA ALA A 298 -21.57 -9.94 1.19
C ALA A 298 -22.44 -9.15 2.17
N ALA A 299 -21.95 -8.95 3.40
CA ALA A 299 -22.63 -8.16 4.42
C ALA A 299 -22.82 -6.69 4.00
N THR A 300 -21.79 -6.05 3.42
CA THR A 300 -21.92 -4.68 2.88
C THR A 300 -22.94 -4.63 1.74
N VAL A 301 -22.88 -5.59 0.81
CA VAL A 301 -23.82 -5.67 -0.32
C VAL A 301 -25.26 -5.84 0.16
N ARG A 302 -25.51 -6.69 1.17
CA ARG A 302 -26.85 -6.85 1.78
C ARG A 302 -27.32 -5.59 2.50
N ALA A 303 -26.43 -4.89 3.21
CA ALA A 303 -26.76 -3.62 3.86
C ALA A 303 -27.13 -2.53 2.84
N ASP A 304 -26.49 -2.52 1.66
CA ASP A 304 -26.89 -1.65 0.56
C ASP A 304 -28.22 -2.08 -0.06
N ALA A 305 -28.46 -3.38 -0.21
CA ALA A 305 -29.72 -3.90 -0.73
C ALA A 305 -30.92 -3.49 0.13
N ALA A 306 -30.75 -3.42 1.46
CA ALA A 306 -31.79 -2.96 2.39
C ALA A 306 -32.23 -1.50 2.16
N LYS A 307 -31.44 -0.70 1.45
CA LYS A 307 -31.75 0.70 1.09
C LYS A 307 -32.46 0.82 -0.26
N LEU A 308 -32.58 -0.28 -1.00
CA LEU A 308 -33.18 -0.35 -2.32
C LEU A 308 -34.56 -1.00 -2.24
N SER A 309 -35.31 -0.96 -3.34
CA SER A 309 -36.60 -1.63 -3.47
C SER A 309 -36.77 -2.32 -4.82
N GLY A 310 -37.75 -3.22 -4.92
CA GLY A 310 -38.12 -3.90 -6.16
C GLY A 310 -36.96 -4.68 -6.80
N THR A 311 -36.83 -4.58 -8.13
CA THR A 311 -35.81 -5.30 -8.90
C THR A 311 -34.38 -4.91 -8.50
N ALA A 312 -34.14 -3.64 -8.13
CA ALA A 312 -32.81 -3.19 -7.70
C ALA A 312 -32.39 -3.85 -6.39
N GLN A 313 -33.31 -3.96 -5.42
CA GLN A 313 -33.08 -4.70 -4.18
C GLN A 313 -32.81 -6.18 -4.44
N MET A 314 -33.65 -6.83 -5.27
CA MET A 314 -33.47 -8.23 -5.63
C MET A 314 -32.09 -8.48 -6.25
N LEU A 315 -31.68 -7.66 -7.23
CA LEU A 315 -30.39 -7.80 -7.88
C LEU A 315 -29.23 -7.58 -6.89
N ARG A 316 -29.32 -6.58 -6.00
CA ARG A 316 -28.28 -6.36 -4.99
C ARG A 316 -28.20 -7.49 -3.98
N LEU A 317 -29.32 -8.07 -3.55
CA LEU A 317 -29.33 -9.28 -2.72
C LEU A 317 -28.71 -10.47 -3.46
N ALA A 318 -29.06 -10.66 -4.73
CA ALA A 318 -28.54 -11.75 -5.55
C ALA A 318 -27.02 -11.63 -5.80
N GLU A 319 -26.52 -10.40 -5.92
CA GLU A 319 -25.08 -10.12 -5.97
C GLU A 319 -24.36 -10.55 -4.69
N SER A 320 -24.97 -10.37 -3.51
CA SER A 320 -24.35 -10.80 -2.25
C SER A 320 -24.12 -12.31 -2.17
N LEU A 321 -25.01 -13.10 -2.81
CA LEU A 321 -24.91 -14.57 -2.87
C LEU A 321 -23.71 -15.05 -3.70
N VAL A 322 -23.16 -14.20 -4.58
CA VAL A 322 -21.92 -14.49 -5.30
C VAL A 322 -20.73 -14.58 -4.33
N TYR A 323 -20.77 -13.85 -3.21
CA TYR A 323 -19.71 -13.85 -2.21
C TYR A 323 -19.97 -14.85 -1.09
N GLU A 324 -21.19 -14.91 -0.56
CA GLU A 324 -21.55 -15.77 0.57
C GLU A 324 -22.94 -16.37 0.36
N ASP A 325 -23.02 -17.69 0.36
CA ASP A 325 -24.29 -18.42 0.33
C ASP A 325 -24.97 -18.34 1.69
N GLU A 326 -25.96 -17.44 1.80
CA GLU A 326 -26.80 -17.27 2.98
C GLU A 326 -28.23 -17.68 2.67
N ALA A 327 -28.71 -18.74 3.32
CA ALA A 327 -30.03 -19.32 3.09
C ALA A 327 -31.19 -18.31 3.17
N ALA A 328 -31.13 -17.38 4.13
CA ALA A 328 -32.15 -16.34 4.29
C ALA A 328 -32.19 -15.38 3.08
N THR A 329 -31.02 -14.99 2.58
CA THR A 329 -30.91 -14.16 1.37
C THR A 329 -31.33 -14.93 0.12
N HIS A 330 -30.98 -16.22 0.03
CA HIS A 330 -31.44 -17.11 -1.01
C HIS A 330 -32.98 -17.15 -1.12
N ALA A 331 -33.66 -17.39 0.00
CA ALA A 331 -35.12 -17.42 0.06
C ALA A 331 -35.76 -16.09 -0.35
N GLN A 332 -35.15 -14.96 0.02
CA GLN A 332 -35.61 -13.64 -0.41
C GLN A 332 -35.47 -13.44 -1.92
N VAL A 333 -34.28 -13.74 -2.47
CA VAL A 333 -34.02 -13.64 -3.93
C VAL A 333 -34.98 -14.54 -4.69
N GLU A 334 -35.24 -15.76 -4.21
CA GLU A 334 -36.18 -16.68 -4.83
C GLU A 334 -37.61 -16.15 -4.83
N LYS A 335 -38.08 -15.62 -3.70
CA LYS A 335 -39.41 -15.01 -3.61
C LYS A 335 -39.55 -13.82 -4.55
N PHE A 336 -38.55 -12.93 -4.59
CA PHE A 336 -38.53 -11.78 -5.49
C PHE A 336 -38.53 -12.20 -6.96
N ALA A 337 -37.63 -13.10 -7.34
CA ALA A 337 -37.49 -13.55 -8.73
C ALA A 337 -38.75 -14.27 -9.22
N THR A 338 -39.36 -15.12 -8.37
CA THR A 338 -40.61 -15.81 -8.67
C THR A 338 -41.76 -14.83 -8.89
N THR A 339 -41.92 -13.87 -7.99
CA THR A 339 -42.96 -12.81 -8.12
C THR A 339 -42.73 -11.98 -9.37
N TYR A 340 -41.48 -11.59 -9.64
CA TYR A 340 -41.12 -10.81 -10.82
C TYR A 340 -41.41 -11.58 -12.12
N ALA A 341 -40.99 -12.84 -12.21
CA ALA A 341 -41.21 -13.68 -13.39
C ALA A 341 -42.70 -13.90 -13.66
N ALA A 342 -43.50 -14.19 -12.62
CA ALA A 342 -44.94 -14.34 -12.74
C ALA A 342 -45.60 -13.05 -13.26
N ASN A 343 -45.21 -11.89 -12.71
CA ASN A 343 -45.74 -10.60 -13.16
C ASN A 343 -45.38 -10.29 -14.61
N ILE A 344 -44.13 -10.52 -15.04
CA ILE A 344 -43.73 -10.29 -16.43
C ILE A 344 -44.53 -11.19 -17.38
N GLN A 345 -44.82 -12.43 -16.99
CA GLN A 345 -45.58 -13.38 -17.82
C GLN A 345 -47.04 -12.95 -18.04
N THR A 346 -47.66 -12.26 -17.09
CA THR A 346 -49.06 -11.80 -17.19
C THR A 346 -49.24 -10.48 -17.95
N LEU A 347 -48.17 -9.69 -18.12
CA LEU A 347 -48.21 -8.43 -18.87
C LEU A 347 -48.47 -8.64 -20.36
N ALA A 348 -49.13 -7.68 -21.01
CA ALA A 348 -49.24 -7.65 -22.46
C ALA A 348 -47.86 -7.38 -23.12
N SER A 349 -47.68 -7.77 -24.38
CA SER A 349 -46.40 -7.60 -25.10
C SER A 349 -45.93 -6.13 -25.13
N THR A 350 -46.85 -5.16 -25.26
CA THR A 350 -46.53 -3.71 -25.21
C THR A 350 -45.98 -3.27 -23.85
N GLU A 351 -46.53 -3.78 -22.76
CA GLU A 351 -46.09 -3.49 -21.39
C GLU A 351 -44.75 -4.19 -21.08
N ARG A 352 -44.58 -5.42 -21.58
CA ARG A 352 -43.30 -6.15 -21.53
C ARG A 352 -42.21 -5.39 -22.27
N ALA A 353 -42.48 -4.85 -23.46
CA ALA A 353 -41.52 -4.09 -24.25
C ALA A 353 -40.97 -2.87 -23.49
N ALA A 354 -41.81 -2.19 -22.69
CA ALA A 354 -41.37 -1.09 -21.83
C ALA A 354 -40.36 -1.52 -20.75
N LYS A 355 -40.35 -2.82 -20.39
CA LYS A 355 -39.45 -3.42 -19.39
C LYS A 355 -38.29 -4.23 -19.99
N LYS A 356 -38.10 -4.22 -21.31
CA LYS A 356 -37.11 -5.04 -22.02
C LYS A 356 -35.71 -5.04 -21.37
N ASN A 357 -35.15 -3.86 -21.11
CA ASN A 357 -33.79 -3.73 -20.55
C ASN A 357 -33.70 -4.30 -19.12
N GLU A 358 -34.74 -4.12 -18.31
CA GLU A 358 -34.84 -4.66 -16.96
C GLU A 358 -34.89 -6.18 -16.99
N VAL A 359 -35.80 -6.76 -17.81
CA VAL A 359 -35.92 -8.22 -17.98
C VAL A 359 -34.60 -8.83 -18.46
N GLN A 360 -33.97 -8.24 -19.47
CA GLN A 360 -32.65 -8.69 -19.95
C GLN A 360 -31.55 -8.55 -18.90
N SER A 361 -31.65 -7.59 -17.98
CA SER A 361 -30.71 -7.47 -16.85
C SER A 361 -30.93 -8.58 -15.82
N VAL A 362 -32.18 -8.88 -15.47
CA VAL A 362 -32.52 -9.96 -14.54
C VAL A 362 -32.12 -11.31 -15.09
N VAL A 363 -32.41 -11.59 -16.37
CA VAL A 363 -31.99 -12.84 -17.03
C VAL A 363 -30.47 -13.00 -16.98
N ARG A 364 -29.70 -11.97 -17.32
CA ARG A 364 -28.23 -12.01 -17.24
C ARG A 364 -27.73 -12.32 -15.83
N ALA A 365 -28.34 -11.70 -14.81
CA ALA A 365 -27.99 -11.97 -13.42
C ALA A 365 -28.28 -13.43 -13.03
N LEU A 366 -29.47 -13.95 -13.35
CA LEU A 366 -29.83 -15.34 -13.05
C LEU A 366 -28.97 -16.36 -13.83
N GLN A 367 -28.59 -16.04 -15.07
CA GLN A 367 -27.65 -16.82 -15.86
C GLN A 367 -26.28 -16.88 -15.21
N TYR A 368 -25.77 -15.74 -14.75
CA TYR A 368 -24.50 -15.66 -14.03
C TYR A 368 -24.53 -16.48 -12.74
N LEU A 369 -25.60 -16.37 -11.93
CA LEU A 369 -25.73 -17.14 -10.69
C LEU A 369 -25.80 -18.65 -10.96
N GLY A 370 -26.42 -19.05 -12.08
CA GLY A 370 -26.38 -20.43 -12.56
C GLY A 370 -24.99 -20.89 -12.97
N LYS A 371 -24.26 -20.07 -13.74
CA LYS A 371 -22.86 -20.36 -14.15
C LYS A 371 -21.94 -20.48 -12.93
N SER A 372 -22.14 -19.64 -11.94
CA SER A 372 -21.34 -19.56 -10.71
C SER A 372 -21.75 -20.57 -9.64
N ALA A 373 -22.65 -21.51 -9.96
CA ALA A 373 -23.19 -22.53 -9.04
C ALA A 373 -23.84 -21.97 -7.77
N VAL A 374 -24.28 -20.70 -7.79
CA VAL A 374 -25.02 -20.06 -6.70
C VAL A 374 -26.49 -20.48 -6.76
N LEU A 375 -27.08 -20.50 -7.95
CA LEU A 375 -28.43 -21.02 -8.18
C LEU A 375 -28.38 -22.23 -9.11
N PRO A 376 -29.35 -23.15 -9.03
CA PRO A 376 -29.49 -24.21 -10.03
C PRO A 376 -29.65 -23.62 -11.43
N THR A 377 -29.05 -24.22 -12.45
CA THR A 377 -29.26 -23.81 -13.85
C THR A 377 -30.72 -23.96 -14.28
N THR A 378 -31.48 -24.81 -13.59
CA THR A 378 -32.91 -25.07 -13.76
C THR A 378 -33.81 -24.16 -12.91
N PHE A 379 -33.26 -23.11 -12.29
CA PHE A 379 -34.01 -22.20 -11.43
C PHE A 379 -35.25 -21.61 -12.14
N GLY A 380 -36.44 -21.94 -11.63
CA GLY A 380 -37.72 -21.68 -12.31
C GLY A 380 -37.90 -20.26 -12.87
N PRO A 381 -37.67 -19.19 -12.06
CA PRO A 381 -37.77 -17.82 -12.52
C PRO A 381 -36.87 -17.48 -13.72
N ARG A 382 -35.67 -18.09 -13.79
CA ARG A 382 -34.76 -17.93 -14.92
C ARG A 382 -35.38 -18.50 -16.19
N THR A 383 -35.83 -19.75 -16.14
CA THR A 383 -36.44 -20.44 -17.28
C THR A 383 -37.67 -19.69 -17.81
N THR A 384 -38.52 -19.19 -16.91
CA THR A 384 -39.69 -18.37 -17.29
C THR A 384 -39.27 -17.10 -18.02
N LEU A 385 -38.32 -16.33 -17.49
CA LEU A 385 -37.90 -15.08 -18.11
C LEU A 385 -37.14 -15.30 -19.43
N GLU A 386 -36.32 -16.35 -19.54
CA GLU A 386 -35.68 -16.75 -20.81
C GLU A 386 -36.73 -17.09 -21.88
N SER A 387 -37.83 -17.75 -21.51
CA SER A 387 -38.93 -18.03 -22.44
C SER A 387 -39.62 -16.76 -22.94
N VAL A 388 -39.78 -15.75 -22.07
CA VAL A 388 -40.33 -14.43 -22.45
C VAL A 388 -39.39 -13.70 -23.40
N VAL A 389 -38.08 -13.65 -23.09
CA VAL A 389 -37.07 -13.03 -23.96
C VAL A 389 -37.10 -13.66 -25.36
N LYS A 390 -37.22 -14.99 -25.44
CA LYS A 390 -37.34 -15.71 -26.70
C LYS A 390 -38.65 -15.40 -27.45
N ALA A 391 -39.79 -15.43 -26.75
CA ALA A 391 -41.10 -15.16 -27.33
C ALA A 391 -41.23 -13.74 -27.89
N GLU A 392 -40.61 -12.75 -27.25
CA GLU A 392 -40.60 -11.35 -27.68
C GLU A 392 -39.48 -11.02 -28.69
N GLY A 393 -38.65 -11.99 -29.07
CA GLY A 393 -37.54 -11.81 -30.01
C GLY A 393 -36.44 -10.88 -29.48
N TRP A 394 -36.21 -10.88 -28.17
CA TRP A 394 -35.19 -10.06 -27.50
C TRP A 394 -33.84 -10.76 -27.35
N ASP A 395 -33.71 -11.98 -27.88
CA ASP A 395 -32.45 -12.70 -27.90
C ASP A 395 -31.38 -11.88 -28.64
N LYS A 396 -30.22 -11.74 -28.01
CA LYS A 396 -29.06 -11.10 -28.64
C LYS A 396 -28.45 -12.06 -29.67
N ASN A 397 -29.07 -12.17 -30.83
CA ASN A 397 -28.48 -12.73 -32.04
C ASN A 397 -29.03 -12.01 -33.29
N LYS A 398 -28.61 -10.74 -33.46
CA LYS A 398 -28.36 -10.10 -34.76
C LYS A 398 -27.31 -9.01 -34.57
N LYS A 399 -26.05 -9.42 -34.49
CA LYS A 399 -24.90 -8.80 -35.16
C LYS A 399 -23.67 -9.67 -34.94
#